data_AF-A0A0F9IP13-F1
#
_entry.id   AF-A0A0F9IP13-F1
#
_cell.length_a   1.000
_cell.length_b   1.000
_cell.length_c   1.000
_cell.angle_alpha   90.00
_cell.angle_beta   90.00
_cell.angle_gamma   90.00
#
_symmetry.space_group_name_H-M   'P 1'
#
loop_
_entity.id
_entity.type
_entity.pdbx_description
1 polymer ?
#
loop_
_entity_poly.entity_id
_entity_poly.type
_entity_poly.pdbx_seq_one_letter_code
_entity_poly.pdbx_strand_id
1 'polypeptide(L)'
;MARRKTTKKKPRTKKTAARKRNPRTVRATRKKPGKGTKGGRPRIEIDWENVGLLLRVGNTNEDIADLLEISIATLQARFAEHPELVQRERAQRRSSLLTRQTANALAGSDRMLIHLGEQELGQRKKLQISGEPGQPPVAFTVAEMVLLGAARRKQRLALEAEAAAEAESTHGAG
;
A
#
# COMPACT_ATOMS: atom_id res chain seq x y z
N MET A 1 21.27 -22.08 73.64
CA MET A 1 20.85 -21.37 72.42
C MET A 1 21.16 -22.24 71.20
N ALA A 2 20.15 -22.80 70.55
CA ALA A 2 20.35 -23.68 69.39
C ALA A 2 19.35 -23.31 68.27
N ARG A 3 19.89 -22.77 67.18
CA ARG A 3 19.15 -22.42 65.95
C ARG A 3 18.68 -23.71 65.27
N ARG A 4 17.36 -23.89 65.15
CA ARG A 4 16.74 -25.02 64.44
C ARG A 4 16.82 -24.82 62.93
N LYS A 5 17.27 -25.88 62.26
CA LYS A 5 17.49 -26.01 60.82
C LYS A 5 16.17 -26.13 60.05
N THR A 6 16.24 -25.64 58.82
CA THR A 6 15.25 -25.64 57.75
C THR A 6 14.69 -27.03 57.40
N THR A 7 13.38 -27.16 57.23
CA THR A 7 12.75 -28.30 56.53
C THR A 7 11.99 -27.81 55.30
N LYS A 8 12.42 -28.34 54.15
CA LYS A 8 12.02 -28.01 52.78
C LYS A 8 10.59 -28.51 52.51
N LYS A 9 9.61 -27.61 52.47
CA LYS A 9 8.20 -27.90 52.17
C LYS A 9 8.03 -28.18 50.67
N LYS A 10 7.84 -29.45 50.28
CA LYS A 10 7.46 -29.85 48.90
C LYS A 10 6.05 -29.29 48.58
N PRO A 11 5.84 -28.58 47.46
CA PRO A 11 4.50 -28.20 47.04
C PRO A 11 3.76 -29.36 46.36
N ARG A 12 2.47 -29.48 46.73
CA ARG A 12 1.50 -30.48 46.27
C ARG A 12 1.31 -30.40 44.74
N THR A 13 1.44 -31.54 44.05
CA THR A 13 1.10 -31.68 42.63
C THR A 13 -0.41 -31.57 42.43
N LYS A 14 -0.88 -30.45 41.87
CA LYS A 14 -2.26 -30.33 41.38
C LYS A 14 -2.35 -30.89 39.96
N LYS A 15 -3.03 -32.04 39.89
CA LYS A 15 -3.65 -32.68 38.72
C LYS A 15 -4.24 -31.62 37.79
N THR A 16 -3.67 -31.45 36.60
CA THR A 16 -4.32 -30.75 35.48
C THR A 16 -4.33 -31.71 34.29
N ALA A 17 -5.53 -31.87 33.74
CA ALA A 17 -5.87 -32.88 32.77
C ALA A 17 -4.97 -32.80 31.53
N ALA A 18 -4.38 -33.94 31.16
CA ALA A 18 -3.69 -34.13 29.91
C ALA A 18 -4.70 -33.93 28.75
N ARG A 19 -4.68 -32.74 28.16
CA ARG A 19 -5.34 -32.46 26.88
C ARG A 19 -4.71 -33.38 25.83
N LYS A 20 -5.40 -34.47 25.49
CA LYS A 20 -5.07 -35.35 24.36
C LYS A 20 -4.80 -34.47 23.13
N ARG A 21 -3.53 -34.36 22.72
CA ARG A 21 -3.16 -33.77 21.43
C ARG A 21 -3.44 -34.84 20.37
N ASN A 22 -4.38 -34.55 19.46
CA ASN A 22 -4.59 -35.38 18.27
C ASN A 22 -3.28 -35.44 17.46
N PRO A 23 -2.78 -36.63 17.08
CA PRO A 23 -1.67 -36.75 16.15
C PRO A 23 -2.25 -36.65 14.74
N ARG A 24 -2.52 -35.43 14.26
CA ARG A 24 -2.83 -35.21 12.85
C ARG A 24 -1.79 -34.30 12.22
N THR A 25 -1.28 -34.80 11.08
CA THR A 25 -0.28 -34.26 10.16
C THR A 25 1.18 -34.33 10.62
N VAL A 26 1.78 -35.51 10.44
CA VAL A 26 3.22 -35.59 10.13
C VAL A 26 3.42 -34.77 8.86
N ARG A 27 3.96 -33.55 8.98
CA ARG A 27 4.36 -32.73 7.84
C ARG A 27 5.51 -33.46 7.17
N ALA A 28 5.21 -34.15 6.06
CA ALA A 28 6.22 -34.76 5.21
C ALA A 28 7.32 -33.73 4.93
N THR A 29 8.53 -34.01 5.43
CA THR A 29 9.71 -33.23 5.09
C THR A 29 9.94 -33.43 3.60
N ARG A 30 9.57 -32.44 2.79
CA ARG A 30 9.86 -32.41 1.35
C ARG A 30 11.38 -32.56 1.19
N LYS A 31 11.81 -33.76 0.79
CA LYS A 31 13.17 -34.07 0.34
C LYS A 31 13.52 -33.06 -0.76
N LYS A 32 14.48 -32.15 -0.50
CA LYS A 32 14.99 -31.22 -1.51
C LYS A 32 15.51 -32.07 -2.69
N PRO A 33 14.98 -31.92 -3.91
CA PRO A 33 15.59 -32.57 -5.06
C PRO A 33 16.96 -31.94 -5.30
N GLY A 34 17.85 -32.77 -5.87
CA GLY A 34 19.29 -32.64 -5.78
C GLY A 34 19.91 -31.43 -6.46
N LYS A 35 21.21 -31.28 -6.17
CA LYS A 35 22.16 -30.36 -6.80
C LYS A 35 22.28 -30.69 -8.30
N GLY A 36 21.43 -30.06 -9.12
CA GLY A 36 21.49 -30.08 -10.59
C GLY A 36 21.81 -28.68 -11.11
N THR A 37 23.01 -28.49 -11.64
CA THR A 37 23.36 -28.30 -13.06
C THR A 37 23.51 -26.83 -13.44
N LYS A 38 24.70 -26.50 -13.93
CA LYS A 38 25.01 -25.22 -14.59
C LYS A 38 24.04 -25.04 -15.76
N GLY A 39 23.10 -24.10 -15.65
CA GLY A 39 22.18 -23.77 -16.74
C GLY A 39 20.77 -23.40 -16.28
N GLY A 40 20.64 -22.26 -15.58
CA GLY A 40 19.35 -21.58 -15.55
C GLY A 40 19.07 -20.91 -16.91
N ARG A 41 17.81 -20.51 -17.16
CA ARG A 41 17.46 -19.66 -18.32
C ARG A 41 18.46 -18.50 -18.39
N PRO A 42 19.10 -18.25 -19.55
CA PRO A 42 20.06 -17.15 -19.67
C PRO A 42 19.42 -15.84 -19.23
N ARG A 43 20.21 -15.04 -18.52
CA ARG A 43 19.78 -13.73 -18.04
C ARG A 43 19.51 -12.84 -19.25
N ILE A 44 18.33 -12.23 -19.29
CA ILE A 44 18.01 -11.19 -20.27
C ILE A 44 19.02 -10.05 -20.10
N GLU A 45 19.61 -9.64 -21.22
CA GLU A 45 20.49 -8.48 -21.29
C GLU A 45 19.62 -7.22 -21.30
N ILE A 46 19.91 -6.30 -20.37
CA ILE A 46 19.14 -5.07 -20.20
C ILE A 46 20.06 -3.94 -20.64
N ASP A 47 19.53 -3.10 -21.54
CA ASP A 47 20.19 -1.86 -21.91
C ASP A 47 20.01 -0.81 -20.79
N TRP A 48 21.09 -0.61 -20.03
CA TRP A 48 21.10 0.29 -18.89
C TRP A 48 21.11 1.77 -19.25
N GLU A 49 21.53 2.13 -20.46
CA GLU A 49 21.50 3.51 -20.92
C GLU A 49 20.06 3.94 -21.17
N ASN A 50 19.30 3.10 -21.87
CA ASN A 50 17.88 3.31 -22.10
C ASN A 50 17.08 3.30 -20.79
N VAL A 51 17.37 2.37 -19.88
CA VAL A 51 16.75 2.37 -18.54
C VAL A 51 17.06 3.66 -17.78
N GLY A 52 18.29 4.17 -17.87
CA GLY A 52 18.67 5.43 -17.24
C GLY A 52 17.87 6.62 -17.77
N LEU A 53 17.67 6.69 -19.10
CA LEU A 53 16.83 7.70 -19.73
C LEU A 53 15.36 7.62 -19.26
N LEU A 54 14.79 6.41 -19.23
CA LEU A 54 13.41 6.18 -18.76
C LEU A 54 13.23 6.60 -17.30
N LEU A 55 14.21 6.28 -16.44
CA LEU A 55 14.21 6.70 -15.04
C LEU A 55 14.32 8.23 -14.89
N ARG A 56 15.12 8.88 -15.73
CA ARG A 56 15.29 10.33 -15.73
C ARG A 56 14.02 11.06 -16.18
N VAL A 57 13.28 10.51 -17.14
CA VAL A 57 11.96 11.03 -17.54
C VAL A 57 10.94 10.84 -16.42
N GLY A 58 10.99 9.69 -15.76
CA GLY A 58 10.12 9.37 -14.62
C GLY A 58 9.09 8.29 -14.87
N ASN A 59 9.37 7.39 -15.81
CA ASN A 59 8.53 6.23 -16.05
C ASN A 59 8.46 5.38 -14.77
N THR A 60 7.31 4.74 -14.56
CA THR A 60 7.14 3.86 -13.41
C THR A 60 7.91 2.56 -13.63
N ASN A 61 8.15 1.81 -12.55
CA ASN A 61 8.78 0.50 -12.68
C ASN A 61 7.92 -0.48 -13.49
N GLU A 62 6.60 -0.29 -13.51
CA GLU A 62 5.65 -1.05 -14.33
C GLU A 62 5.87 -0.76 -15.81
N ASP A 63 5.85 0.53 -16.19
CA ASP A 63 6.07 0.94 -17.59
C ASP A 63 7.43 0.47 -18.12
N ILE A 64 8.48 0.57 -17.31
CA ILE A 64 9.83 0.12 -17.70
C ILE A 64 9.86 -1.41 -17.87
N ALA A 65 9.17 -2.15 -17.00
CA ALA A 65 9.10 -3.59 -17.07
C ALA A 65 8.32 -4.05 -18.32
N ASP A 66 7.23 -3.37 -18.65
CA ASP A 66 6.42 -3.64 -19.84
C ASP A 66 7.21 -3.32 -21.13
N LEU A 67 7.93 -2.19 -21.17
CA LEU A 67 8.79 -1.83 -22.30
C LEU A 67 9.93 -2.82 -22.53
N LEU A 68 10.44 -3.45 -21.47
CA LEU A 68 11.50 -4.45 -21.52
C LEU A 68 10.95 -5.88 -21.63
N GLU A 69 9.63 -6.06 -21.65
CA GLU A 69 8.93 -7.35 -21.66
C GLU A 69 9.40 -8.31 -20.53
N ILE A 70 9.69 -7.75 -19.35
CA ILE A 70 10.09 -8.51 -18.16
C ILE A 70 9.11 -8.32 -17.02
N SER A 71 9.10 -9.26 -16.06
CA SER A 71 8.30 -9.06 -14.85
C SER A 71 8.89 -7.93 -13.98
N ILE A 72 8.02 -7.19 -13.29
CA ILE A 72 8.40 -6.14 -12.33
C ILE A 72 9.35 -6.69 -11.26
N ALA A 73 9.10 -7.91 -10.78
CA ALA A 73 9.96 -8.56 -9.79
C ALA A 73 11.38 -8.79 -10.31
N THR A 74 11.52 -9.13 -11.60
CA THR A 74 12.83 -9.24 -12.25
C THR A 74 13.49 -7.87 -12.33
N LEU A 75 12.78 -6.84 -12.80
CA LEU A 75 13.33 -5.48 -12.89
C LEU A 75 13.81 -4.96 -11.53
N GLN A 76 13.03 -5.15 -10.47
CA GLN A 76 13.38 -4.72 -9.10
C GLN A 76 14.64 -5.44 -8.58
N ALA A 77 14.78 -6.74 -8.83
CA ALA A 77 15.99 -7.47 -8.47
C ALA A 77 17.22 -6.91 -9.21
N ARG A 78 17.06 -6.51 -10.48
CA ARG A 78 18.13 -5.88 -11.27
C ARG A 78 18.46 -4.46 -10.79
N PHE A 79 17.47 -3.69 -10.38
CA PHE A 79 17.71 -2.37 -9.78
C PHE A 79 18.48 -2.47 -8.46
N ALA A 80 18.28 -3.55 -7.70
CA ALA A 80 19.08 -3.83 -6.51
C ALA A 80 20.53 -4.22 -6.82
N GLU A 81 20.83 -4.75 -8.01
CA GLU A 81 22.20 -4.99 -8.50
C GLU A 81 22.91 -3.67 -8.85
N HIS A 82 22.18 -2.65 -9.32
CA HIS A 82 22.70 -1.34 -9.73
C HIS A 82 22.04 -0.16 -9.00
N PRO A 83 22.13 -0.09 -7.67
CA PRO A 83 21.41 0.92 -6.88
C PRO A 83 21.90 2.34 -7.15
N GLU A 84 23.19 2.51 -7.44
CA GLU A 84 23.80 3.82 -7.69
C GLU A 84 23.25 4.50 -8.95
N LEU A 85 23.11 3.73 -10.04
CA LEU A 85 22.53 4.24 -11.29
C LEU A 85 21.09 4.69 -11.06
N VAL A 86 20.28 3.84 -10.42
CA VAL A 86 18.86 4.14 -10.18
C VAL A 86 18.69 5.37 -9.31
N GLN A 87 19.49 5.49 -8.24
CA GLN A 87 19.45 6.66 -7.36
C GLN A 87 19.90 7.93 -8.09
N ARG A 88 20.99 7.85 -8.85
CA ARG A 88 21.52 8.98 -9.63
C ARG A 88 20.49 9.51 -10.61
N GLU A 89 19.90 8.65 -11.44
CA GLU A 89 18.96 9.09 -12.48
C GLU A 89 17.66 9.63 -11.86
N ARG A 90 17.16 9.04 -10.77
CA ARG A 90 16.02 9.57 -10.02
C ARG A 90 16.31 10.92 -9.36
N ALA A 91 17.53 11.10 -8.84
CA ALA A 91 17.96 12.38 -8.28
C ALA A 91 18.07 13.46 -9.36
N GLN A 92 18.60 13.13 -10.53
CA GLN A 92 18.66 14.03 -11.68
C GLN A 92 17.27 14.44 -12.15
N ARG A 93 16.32 13.48 -12.22
CA ARG A 93 14.92 13.80 -12.48
C ARG A 93 14.36 14.79 -11.48
N ARG A 94 14.58 14.54 -10.18
CA ARG A 94 14.11 15.42 -9.11
C ARG A 94 14.67 16.83 -9.25
N SER A 95 15.95 16.96 -9.53
CA SER A 95 16.61 18.26 -9.77
C SER A 95 16.03 19.01 -10.97
N SER A 96 15.83 18.31 -12.09
CA SER A 96 15.22 18.88 -13.30
C SER A 96 13.79 19.35 -13.06
N LEU A 97 12.99 18.53 -12.36
CA LEU A 97 11.62 18.89 -11.99
C LEU A 97 11.60 20.11 -11.07
N LEU A 98 12.45 20.15 -10.04
CA LEU A 98 12.57 21.28 -9.13
C LEU A 98 12.94 22.55 -9.88
N THR A 99 13.93 22.49 -10.78
CA THR A 99 14.35 23.63 -11.62
C THR A 99 13.18 24.19 -12.43
N ARG A 100 12.39 23.31 -13.07
CA ARG A 100 11.20 23.71 -13.84
C ARG A 100 10.11 24.29 -12.94
N GLN A 101 9.88 23.70 -11.77
CA GLN A 101 8.93 24.23 -10.80
C GLN A 101 9.35 25.61 -10.30
N THR A 102 10.62 25.83 -9.99
CA THR A 102 11.15 27.14 -9.60
C THR A 102 10.99 28.17 -10.72
N ALA A 103 11.31 27.80 -11.97
CA ALA A 103 11.11 28.69 -13.11
C ALA A 103 9.62 29.09 -13.26
N ASN A 104 8.69 28.13 -13.14
CA ASN A 104 7.25 28.40 -13.20
C ASN A 104 6.77 29.29 -12.03
N ALA A 105 7.34 29.11 -10.83
CA ALA A 105 7.03 29.96 -9.69
C ALA A 105 7.47 31.42 -9.93
N LEU A 106 8.70 31.61 -10.42
CA LEU A 106 9.24 32.93 -10.76
C LEU A 106 8.51 33.60 -11.93
N ALA A 107 7.95 32.81 -12.85
CA ALA A 107 7.09 33.30 -13.93
C ALA A 107 5.71 33.79 -13.47
N GLY A 108 5.39 33.73 -12.15
CA GLY A 108 4.15 34.24 -11.58
C GLY A 108 3.11 33.17 -11.21
N SER A 109 3.50 31.90 -11.10
CA SER A 109 2.59 30.86 -10.60
C SER A 109 2.50 30.89 -9.07
N ASP A 110 1.50 31.59 -8.53
CA ASP A 110 1.23 31.66 -7.08
C ASP A 110 1.10 30.29 -6.43
N ARG A 111 0.43 29.35 -7.12
CA ARG A 111 0.28 27.97 -6.64
C ARG A 111 1.63 27.29 -6.45
N MET A 112 2.58 27.52 -7.36
CA MET A 112 3.91 26.92 -7.27
C MET A 112 4.76 27.61 -6.21
N LEU A 113 4.62 28.93 -6.05
CA LEU A 113 5.26 29.67 -4.96
C LEU A 113 4.80 29.16 -3.58
N ILE A 114 3.49 28.96 -3.39
CA ILE A 114 2.94 28.37 -2.15
C ILE A 114 3.49 26.95 -1.95
N HIS A 115 3.48 26.14 -3.01
CA HIS A 115 3.95 24.75 -2.93
C HIS A 115 5.44 24.67 -2.54
N LEU A 116 6.31 25.45 -3.19
CA LEU A 116 7.73 25.51 -2.85
C LEU A 116 7.95 26.15 -1.47
N GLY A 117 7.13 27.13 -1.08
CA GLY A 117 7.13 27.71 0.27
C GLY A 117 6.85 26.68 1.36
N GLU A 118 5.89 25.78 1.11
CA GLU A 118 5.58 24.67 2.02
C GLU A 118 6.74 23.68 2.13
N GLN A 119 7.38 23.32 1.01
CA GLN A 119 8.43 22.29 0.98
C GLN A 119 9.79 22.80 1.47
N GLU A 120 10.24 23.96 0.98
CA GLU A 120 11.60 24.47 1.20
C GLU A 120 11.69 25.37 2.44
N LEU A 121 10.65 26.16 2.72
CA LEU A 121 10.62 27.07 3.88
C LEU A 121 9.86 26.49 5.09
N GLY A 122 9.31 25.28 4.96
CA GLY A 122 8.56 24.61 6.03
C GLY A 122 7.26 25.33 6.41
N GLN A 123 6.70 26.12 5.49
CA GLN A 123 5.42 26.80 5.73
C GLN A 123 4.32 25.74 5.90
N ARG A 124 3.62 25.78 7.03
CA ARG A 124 2.51 24.85 7.30
C ARG A 124 1.18 25.59 7.20
N LYS A 125 0.24 25.01 6.44
CA LYS A 125 -1.16 25.43 6.47
C LYS A 125 -1.77 25.03 7.82
N LYS A 126 -2.30 26.01 8.55
CA LYS A 126 -3.12 25.76 9.74
C LYS A 126 -4.55 25.51 9.29
N LEU A 127 -5.06 24.30 9.53
CA LEU A 127 -6.49 24.01 9.40
C LEU A 127 -7.18 24.52 10.66
N GLN A 128 -7.95 25.60 10.55
CA GLN A 128 -8.89 25.97 11.61
C GLN A 128 -10.12 25.07 11.47
N ILE A 129 -10.22 24.07 12.33
CA ILE A 129 -11.42 23.27 12.48
C ILE A 129 -12.31 24.03 13.46
N SER A 130 -13.20 24.87 12.95
CA SER A 130 -14.24 25.51 13.76
C SER A 130 -15.43 24.56 13.88
N GLY A 131 -15.69 24.08 15.10
CA GLY A 131 -16.97 23.46 15.47
C GLY A 131 -17.71 24.38 16.43
N GLU A 132 -19.05 24.33 16.44
CA GLU A 132 -19.81 25.04 17.46
C GLU A 132 -19.47 24.48 18.85
N PRO A 133 -19.27 25.35 19.87
CA PRO A 133 -18.98 24.90 21.22
C PRO A 133 -20.17 24.09 21.76
N GLY A 134 -19.97 22.78 21.95
CA GLY A 134 -20.99 21.86 22.45
C GLY A 134 -21.45 20.81 21.44
N GLN A 135 -21.04 20.91 20.16
CA GLN A 135 -21.32 19.86 19.19
C GLN A 135 -20.21 18.80 19.25
N PRO A 136 -20.56 17.50 19.41
CA PRO A 136 -19.55 16.45 19.34
C PRO A 136 -18.87 16.50 17.97
N PRO A 137 -17.55 16.24 17.88
CA PRO A 137 -16.87 16.18 16.59
C PRO A 137 -17.63 15.22 15.67
N VAL A 138 -17.82 15.60 14.41
CA VAL A 138 -18.54 14.80 13.43
C VAL A 138 -17.74 13.52 13.16
N ALA A 139 -17.96 12.51 14.00
CA ALA A 139 -17.35 11.21 13.91
C ALA A 139 -18.15 10.41 12.88
N PHE A 140 -17.77 10.51 11.59
CA PHE A 140 -18.28 9.58 10.60
C PHE A 140 -17.70 8.20 10.90
N THR A 141 -18.51 7.32 11.48
CA THR A 141 -18.09 5.94 11.64
C THR A 141 -18.08 5.26 10.27
N VAL A 142 -17.06 4.44 9.99
CA VAL A 142 -16.98 3.66 8.74
C VAL A 142 -18.25 2.80 8.55
N ALA A 143 -18.86 2.36 9.64
CA ALA A 143 -20.14 1.64 9.65
C ALA A 143 -21.31 2.49 9.11
N GLU A 144 -21.42 3.76 9.49
CA GLU A 144 -22.46 4.67 8.97
C GLU A 144 -22.28 4.95 7.48
N MET A 145 -21.04 5.12 6.98
CA MET A 145 -20.81 5.30 5.54
C MET A 145 -21.22 4.07 4.72
N VAL A 146 -20.97 2.85 5.23
CA VAL A 146 -21.39 1.60 4.59
C VAL A 146 -22.91 1.46 4.61
N LEU A 147 -23.57 1.82 5.71
CA LEU A 147 -25.02 1.78 5.85
C LEU A 147 -25.72 2.85 5.00
N LEU A 148 -25.23 4.08 4.97
CA LEU A 148 -25.71 5.12 4.04
C LEU A 148 -25.52 4.71 2.58
N GLY A 149 -24.38 4.09 2.26
CA GLY A 149 -24.11 3.56 0.92
C GLY A 149 -25.04 2.39 0.53
N ALA A 150 -25.49 1.59 1.49
CA ALA A 150 -26.46 0.52 1.26
C ALA A 150 -27.89 1.06 1.13
N ALA A 151 -28.26 2.06 1.94
CA ALA A 151 -29.57 2.72 1.89
C ALA A 151 -29.77 3.47 0.56
N ARG A 152 -28.77 4.22 0.10
CA ARG A 152 -28.81 4.91 -1.21
C ARG A 152 -28.92 3.94 -2.37
N ARG A 153 -28.32 2.75 -2.28
CA ARG A 153 -28.45 1.69 -3.30
C ARG A 153 -29.85 1.10 -3.34
N LYS A 154 -30.47 0.84 -2.18
CA LYS A 154 -31.87 0.41 -2.12
C LYS A 154 -32.82 1.46 -2.70
N GLN A 155 -32.61 2.75 -2.39
CA GLN A 155 -33.41 3.84 -2.96
C GLN A 155 -33.22 3.97 -4.48
N ARG A 156 -31.98 3.83 -4.97
CA ARG A 156 -31.70 3.88 -6.41
C ARG A 156 -32.35 2.71 -7.16
N LEU A 157 -32.29 1.50 -6.62
CA LEU A 157 -32.95 0.33 -7.20
C LEU A 157 -34.48 0.45 -7.15
N ALA A 158 -35.04 1.04 -6.10
CA ALA A 158 -36.48 1.29 -6.02
C ALA A 158 -36.92 2.33 -7.07
N LEU A 159 -36.19 3.43 -7.22
CA LEU A 159 -36.46 4.44 -8.26
C LEU A 159 -36.26 3.88 -9.68
N GLU A 160 -35.23 3.05 -9.91
CA GLU A 160 -35.00 2.38 -11.18
C GLU A 160 -36.12 1.36 -11.51
N ALA A 161 -36.67 0.67 -10.49
CA ALA A 161 -37.78 -0.26 -10.67
C ALA A 161 -39.12 0.46 -10.91
N GLU A 162 -39.38 1.57 -10.22
CA GLU A 162 -40.56 2.41 -10.46
C GLU A 162 -40.50 3.04 -11.86
N ALA A 163 -39.34 3.55 -12.28
CA ALA A 163 -39.14 4.07 -13.63
C ALA A 163 -39.32 2.99 -14.71
N ALA A 164 -38.92 1.75 -14.45
CA ALA A 164 -39.15 0.62 -15.35
C ALA A 164 -40.64 0.25 -15.46
N ALA A 165 -41.39 0.27 -14.34
CA ALA A 165 -42.83 0.00 -14.35
C ALA A 165 -43.64 1.09 -15.08
N GLU A 166 -43.23 2.36 -14.94
CA GLU A 166 -43.83 3.46 -15.69
C GLU A 166 -43.57 3.35 -17.21
N ALA A 167 -42.36 2.93 -17.61
CA ALA A 167 -42.01 2.69 -19.02
C ALA A 167 -42.80 1.52 -19.65
N GLU A 168 -43.12 0.49 -18.88
CA GLU A 168 -43.95 -0.63 -19.35
C GLU A 168 -45.44 -0.25 -19.46
N SER A 169 -45.94 0.62 -18.59
CA SER A 169 -47.34 1.09 -18.65
C SER A 169 -47.63 2.03 -19.83
N THR A 170 -46.61 2.73 -20.35
CA THR A 170 -46.77 3.72 -21.43
C THR A 170 -46.72 3.13 -22.85
N HIS A 171 -46.31 1.86 -23.00
CA HIS A 171 -46.34 1.13 -24.29
C HIS A 171 -47.60 0.26 -24.50
N GLY A 172 -48.55 0.29 -23.56
CA GLY A 172 -49.80 -0.49 -23.58
C GLY A 172 -51.06 0.28 -23.95
N ALA A 173 -50.96 1.49 -24.49
CA ALA A 173 -52.09 2.26 -25.01
C ALA A 173 -51.79 2.70 -26.45
N GLY A 174 -51.97 1.77 -27.39
CA GLY A 174 -52.26 2.08 -28.78
C GLY A 174 -53.72 2.49 -28.96
#